data_AF-A0A949N9X2-F1
#
_entry.id   AF-A0A949N9X2-F1
#
_cell.length_a   1.000
_cell.length_b   1.000
_cell.length_c   1.000
_cell.angle_alpha   90.00
_cell.angle_beta   90.00
_cell.angle_gamma   90.00
#
_symmetry.space_group_name_H-M   'P 1'
#
loop_
_entity.id
_entity.type
_entity.pdbx_description
1 polymer ?
#
loop_
_entity_poly.entity_id
_entity_poly.type
_entity_poly.pdbx_seq_one_letter_code
_entity_poly.pdbx_strand_id
1 'polypeptide(L)'
;MCGTRRGPRVDSQSVGLSGPQSDAAERRREQRGWYFYDWANSVFSTSVLTVFLGPYLTEVAKAAADENGYVYPLGIPVRDGSFFAYAVSASVLLSVLVMPLAGAVADRSGRKKPILAVSAYVGAGATTAMFFLEGDRYLLGGFLLVVANVAFAVGMVVYNAFLPQIALPHERDAVSSRGWAFGYAAGALVLVVNLALFLGHESLGVSEGTAVRICLASAGLWWG
;
A
#
# COMPACT_ATOMS: atom_id res chain seq x y z
N MET A 1 -31.88 31.78 -65.00
CA MET A 1 -31.03 30.67 -64.51
C MET A 1 -29.94 31.29 -63.63
N CYS A 2 -30.24 31.70 -62.40
CA CYS A 2 -30.19 30.92 -61.15
C CYS A 2 -28.88 30.14 -60.96
N GLY A 3 -27.92 30.74 -60.26
CA GLY A 3 -26.64 30.16 -59.85
C GLY A 3 -26.21 30.72 -58.49
N THR A 4 -26.80 30.18 -57.43
CA THR A 4 -26.59 30.55 -56.03
C THR A 4 -25.15 30.24 -55.57
N ARG A 5 -24.46 31.26 -55.05
CA ARG A 5 -23.16 31.12 -54.36
C ARG A 5 -23.34 30.27 -53.09
N ARG A 6 -22.68 29.11 -53.03
CA ARG A 6 -22.51 28.35 -51.78
C ARG A 6 -21.40 29.02 -50.97
N GLY A 7 -21.76 29.69 -49.87
CA GLY A 7 -20.79 30.04 -48.83
C GLY A 7 -20.22 28.78 -48.18
N PRO A 8 -19.00 28.84 -47.61
CA PRO A 8 -18.45 27.73 -46.85
C PRO A 8 -19.37 27.44 -45.64
N ARG A 9 -19.84 26.20 -45.54
CA ARG A 9 -20.47 25.69 -44.33
C ARG A 9 -19.39 25.64 -43.26
N VAL A 10 -19.54 26.47 -42.24
CA VAL A 10 -18.87 26.25 -40.97
C VAL A 10 -19.54 25.01 -40.40
N ASP A 11 -18.89 23.85 -40.54
CA ASP A 11 -19.25 22.66 -39.78
C ASP A 11 -19.06 23.02 -38.31
N SER A 12 -20.17 23.31 -37.64
CA SER A 12 -20.28 23.37 -36.20
C SER A 12 -20.01 21.97 -35.66
N GLN A 13 -18.73 21.59 -35.59
CA GLN A 13 -18.30 20.50 -34.75
C GLN A 13 -18.76 20.86 -33.34
N SER A 14 -19.62 20.00 -32.80
CA SER A 14 -20.07 20.00 -31.42
C SER A 14 -18.86 20.07 -30.51
N VAL A 15 -18.53 21.28 -30.05
CA VAL A 15 -17.76 21.50 -28.83
C VAL A 15 -18.56 20.80 -27.75
N GLY A 16 -18.14 19.60 -27.37
CA GLY A 16 -18.68 18.91 -26.21
C GLY A 16 -18.48 19.80 -25.01
N LEU A 17 -19.53 20.53 -24.61
CA LEU A 17 -19.56 21.29 -23.39
C LEU A 17 -19.62 20.29 -22.23
N SER A 18 -18.47 19.74 -21.84
CA SER A 18 -18.27 19.25 -20.49
C SER A 18 -18.36 20.47 -19.57
N GLY A 19 -19.58 20.76 -19.09
CA GLY A 19 -19.84 21.92 -18.26
C GLY A 19 -19.12 21.83 -16.90
N PRO A 20 -19.02 22.93 -16.13
CA PRO A 20 -18.36 22.93 -14.81
C PRO A 20 -18.86 21.85 -13.83
N GLN A 21 -20.08 21.36 -14.03
CA GLN A 21 -20.67 20.26 -13.27
C GLN A 21 -20.08 18.88 -13.60
N SER A 22 -19.72 18.59 -14.86
CA SER A 22 -19.08 17.30 -15.21
C SER A 22 -17.70 17.21 -14.59
N ASP A 23 -16.95 18.32 -14.60
CA ASP A 23 -15.59 18.39 -14.04
C ASP A 23 -15.62 18.25 -12.51
N ALA A 24 -16.64 18.82 -11.85
CA ALA A 24 -16.83 18.67 -10.41
C ALA A 24 -17.27 17.24 -10.02
N ALA A 25 -18.07 16.57 -10.85
CA ALA A 25 -18.48 15.19 -10.64
C ALA A 25 -17.31 14.22 -10.84
N GLU A 26 -16.50 14.43 -11.87
CA GLU A 26 -15.28 13.65 -12.14
C GLU A 26 -14.26 13.82 -11.01
N ARG A 27 -14.00 15.05 -10.56
CA ARG A 27 -13.13 15.33 -9.42
C ARG A 27 -13.58 14.62 -8.14
N ARG A 28 -14.88 14.64 -7.83
CA ARG A 28 -15.43 13.91 -6.67
C ARG A 28 -15.23 12.40 -6.79
N ARG A 29 -15.32 11.85 -8.00
CA ARG A 29 -15.05 10.43 -8.24
C ARG A 29 -13.58 10.09 -8.00
N GLU A 30 -12.65 10.94 -8.45
CA GLU A 30 -11.22 10.75 -8.20
C GLU A 30 -10.85 10.89 -6.71
N GLN A 31 -11.44 11.86 -6.00
CA GLN A 31 -11.29 11.99 -4.55
C GLN A 31 -11.78 10.75 -3.80
N ARG A 32 -12.92 10.16 -4.19
CA ARG A 32 -13.40 8.91 -3.58
C ARG A 32 -12.45 7.73 -3.83
N GLY A 33 -11.87 7.63 -5.02
CA GLY A 33 -10.85 6.61 -5.32
C GLY A 33 -9.59 6.80 -4.48
N TRP A 34 -9.19 8.05 -4.26
CA TRP A 34 -8.06 8.40 -3.39
C TRP A 34 -8.32 8.02 -1.93
N TYR A 35 -9.50 8.35 -1.37
CA TYR A 35 -9.88 7.91 -0.01
C TYR A 35 -9.95 6.40 0.14
N PHE A 36 -10.42 5.68 -0.87
CA PHE A 36 -10.48 4.22 -0.84
C PHE A 36 -9.09 3.59 -0.87
N TYR A 37 -8.16 4.16 -1.63
CA TYR A 37 -6.76 3.72 -1.59
C TYR A 37 -6.14 3.94 -0.20
N ASP A 38 -6.37 5.11 0.41
CA ASP A 38 -5.90 5.41 1.77
C ASP A 38 -6.42 4.38 2.79
N TRP A 39 -7.71 4.05 2.68
CA TRP A 39 -8.39 3.03 3.49
C TRP A 39 -7.78 1.64 3.35
N ALA A 40 -7.46 1.22 2.12
CA ALA A 40 -6.86 -0.08 1.85
C ALA A 40 -5.41 -0.15 2.36
N ASN A 41 -4.62 0.87 2.05
CA ASN A 41 -3.18 0.90 2.34
C ASN A 41 -2.84 1.14 3.82
N SER A 42 -3.69 1.88 4.55
CA SER A 42 -3.43 2.24 5.96
C SER A 42 -3.27 1.02 6.86
N VAL A 43 -4.05 -0.04 6.61
CA VAL A 43 -4.06 -1.28 7.39
C VAL A 43 -2.68 -1.97 7.42
N PHE A 44 -1.93 -1.90 6.31
CA PHE A 44 -0.57 -2.43 6.25
C PHE A 44 0.33 -1.73 7.29
N SER A 45 0.32 -0.39 7.29
CA SER A 45 1.16 0.37 8.21
C SER A 45 0.72 0.24 9.68
N THR A 46 -0.58 0.24 9.97
CA THR A 46 -1.12 0.29 11.34
C THR A 46 -1.26 -1.06 12.03
N SER A 47 -1.35 -2.15 11.26
CA SER A 47 -1.55 -3.50 11.80
C SER A 47 -0.39 -4.43 11.46
N VAL A 48 -0.05 -4.56 10.17
CA VAL A 48 0.99 -5.50 9.72
C VAL A 48 2.35 -5.07 10.26
N LEU A 49 2.81 -3.87 9.90
CA LEU A 49 4.17 -3.45 10.20
C LEU A 49 4.40 -3.18 11.70
N THR A 50 3.42 -2.58 12.38
CA THR A 50 3.55 -2.10 13.76
C THR A 50 3.22 -3.14 14.83
N VAL A 51 2.24 -4.01 14.60
CA VAL A 51 1.68 -4.88 15.67
C VAL A 51 2.08 -6.34 15.47
N PHE A 52 1.84 -6.88 14.28
CA PHE A 52 1.93 -8.34 14.07
C PHE A 52 3.29 -8.79 13.54
N LEU A 53 3.82 -8.11 12.52
CA LEU A 53 4.98 -8.63 11.78
C LEU A 53 6.27 -8.59 12.60
N GLY A 54 6.49 -7.54 13.41
CA GLY A 54 7.72 -7.39 14.21
C GLY A 54 7.95 -8.54 15.20
N PRO A 55 7.02 -8.77 16.14
CA PRO A 55 7.10 -9.89 17.06
C PRO A 55 7.13 -11.23 16.32
N TYR A 56 6.27 -11.42 15.32
CA TYR A 56 6.17 -12.69 14.62
C TYR A 56 7.43 -13.06 13.83
N LEU A 57 7.99 -12.12 13.09
CA LEU A 57 9.23 -12.36 12.34
C LEU A 57 10.41 -12.60 13.28
N THR A 58 10.39 -11.99 14.47
CA THR A 58 11.38 -12.26 15.51
C THR A 58 11.27 -13.70 16.04
N GLU A 59 10.05 -14.20 16.27
CA GLU A 59 9.83 -15.60 16.67
C GLU A 59 10.25 -16.60 15.57
N VAL A 60 9.94 -16.30 14.30
CA VAL A 60 10.40 -17.12 13.16
C VAL A 60 11.94 -17.08 13.04
N ALA A 61 12.58 -15.95 13.33
CA ALA A 61 14.04 -15.84 13.35
C ALA A 61 14.65 -16.62 14.52
N LYS A 62 14.07 -16.56 15.72
CA LYS A 62 14.49 -17.36 16.87
C LYS A 62 14.40 -18.86 16.60
N ALA A 63 13.33 -19.30 15.95
CA ALA A 63 13.15 -20.71 15.57
C ALA A 63 14.23 -21.21 14.58
N ALA A 64 14.85 -20.31 13.83
CA ALA A 64 15.92 -20.59 12.88
C ALA A 64 17.33 -20.31 13.42
N ALA A 65 17.44 -19.79 14.64
CA ALA A 65 18.72 -19.38 15.22
C ALA A 65 19.55 -20.58 15.68
N ASP A 66 20.86 -20.42 15.67
CA ASP A 66 21.78 -21.40 16.25
C ASP A 66 21.73 -21.39 17.80
N GLU A 67 22.51 -22.27 18.43
CA GLU A 67 22.62 -22.35 19.90
C GLU A 67 23.07 -21.03 20.56
N ASN A 68 23.69 -20.13 19.79
CA ASN A 68 24.19 -18.84 20.26
C ASN A 68 23.20 -17.68 20.00
N GLY A 69 22.02 -17.96 19.41
CA GLY A 69 21.00 -16.96 19.09
C GLY A 69 21.29 -16.13 17.84
N TYR A 70 22.05 -16.68 16.89
CA TYR A 70 22.36 -16.03 15.62
C TYR A 70 21.62 -16.70 14.46
N VAL A 71 21.08 -15.86 13.58
CA VAL A 71 20.65 -16.21 12.23
C VAL A 71 21.70 -15.73 11.23
N TYR A 72 21.74 -16.35 10.05
CA TYR A 72 22.79 -16.11 9.05
C TYR A 72 22.22 -15.65 7.71
N PRO A 73 21.54 -14.48 7.63
CA PRO A 73 21.10 -13.93 6.36
C PRO A 73 22.30 -13.69 5.44
N LEU A 74 22.28 -14.36 4.28
CA LEU A 74 23.36 -14.32 3.29
C LEU A 74 24.75 -14.68 3.86
N GLY A 75 24.79 -15.48 4.94
CA GLY A 75 26.02 -15.88 5.63
C GLY A 75 26.55 -14.87 6.66
N ILE A 76 25.85 -13.76 6.91
CA ILE A 76 26.26 -12.74 7.88
C ILE A 76 25.61 -13.06 9.24
N PRO A 77 26.36 -13.18 10.34
CA PRO A 77 25.79 -13.44 11.66
C PRO A 77 25.00 -12.21 12.14
N VAL A 78 23.71 -12.42 12.38
CA VAL A 78 22.78 -11.40 12.89
C VAL A 78 22.03 -12.00 14.09
N ARG A 79 21.91 -11.22 15.17
CA ARG A 79 21.10 -11.65 16.32
C ARG A 79 19.63 -11.78 15.91
N ASP A 80 19.01 -12.91 16.26
CA ASP A 80 17.60 -13.21 16.02
C ASP A 80 16.63 -12.05 16.32
N GLY A 81 16.75 -11.42 17.50
CA GLY A 81 15.93 -10.30 17.94
C GLY A 81 16.18 -8.99 17.18
N SER A 82 17.28 -8.88 16.45
CA SER A 82 17.62 -7.70 15.64
C SER A 82 17.28 -7.88 14.17
N PHE A 83 16.95 -9.09 13.72
CA PHE A 83 16.69 -9.40 12.31
C PHE A 83 15.57 -8.53 11.72
N PHE A 84 14.44 -8.39 12.43
CA PHE A 84 13.33 -7.55 11.97
C PHE A 84 13.75 -6.09 11.78
N ALA A 85 14.45 -5.51 12.77
CA ALA A 85 14.90 -4.12 12.69
C ALA A 85 15.86 -3.89 11.50
N TYR A 86 16.79 -4.82 11.28
CA TYR A 86 17.68 -4.75 10.11
C TYR A 86 16.92 -4.89 8.79
N ALA A 87 15.91 -5.77 8.71
CA ALA A 87 15.06 -5.91 7.52
C ALA A 87 14.26 -4.63 7.24
N VAL A 88 13.70 -4.00 8.29
CA VAL A 88 13.04 -2.69 8.17
C VAL A 88 14.05 -1.64 7.68
N SER A 89 15.24 -1.53 8.27
CA SER A 89 16.26 -0.58 7.84
C SER A 89 16.67 -0.78 6.38
N ALA A 90 16.92 -2.02 5.96
CA ALA A 90 17.25 -2.36 4.58
C ALA A 90 16.11 -1.96 3.63
N SER A 91 14.86 -2.22 4.03
CA SER A 91 13.70 -1.82 3.23
C SER A 91 13.57 -0.31 3.06
N VAL A 92 13.80 0.47 4.13
CA VAL A 92 13.73 1.93 4.08
C VAL A 92 14.86 2.50 3.22
N LEU A 93 16.08 1.99 3.36
CA LEU A 93 17.21 2.38 2.51
C LEU A 93 16.90 2.10 1.03
N LEU A 94 16.37 0.92 0.73
CA LEU A 94 15.98 0.59 -0.64
C LEU A 94 14.84 1.49 -1.15
N SER A 95 13.84 1.78 -0.32
CA SER A 95 12.76 2.71 -0.65
C SER A 95 13.30 4.10 -1.00
N VAL A 96 14.24 4.65 -0.23
CA VAL A 96 14.85 5.96 -0.51
C VAL A 96 15.52 6.00 -1.89
N LEU A 97 16.11 4.89 -2.36
CA LEU A 97 16.71 4.80 -3.68
C LEU A 97 15.67 4.62 -4.80
N VAL A 98 14.61 3.85 -4.54
CA VAL A 98 13.57 3.53 -5.53
C VAL A 98 12.57 4.68 -5.70
N MET A 99 12.26 5.43 -4.65
CA MET A 99 11.28 6.52 -4.67
C MET A 99 11.57 7.60 -5.73
N PRO A 100 12.79 8.14 -5.88
CA PRO A 100 13.12 9.10 -6.94
C PRO A 100 12.94 8.52 -8.34
N LEU A 101 13.32 7.26 -8.54
CA LEU A 101 13.16 6.58 -9.82
C LEU A 101 11.68 6.41 -10.16
N ALA A 102 10.87 5.94 -9.20
CA ALA A 102 9.44 5.78 -9.36
C ALA A 102 8.74 7.13 -9.63
N GLY A 103 9.12 8.20 -8.92
CA GLY A 103 8.64 9.55 -9.16
C GLY A 103 8.96 10.05 -10.56
N ALA A 104 10.22 9.90 -11.00
CA ALA A 104 10.64 10.29 -12.35
C ALA A 104 9.89 9.51 -13.45
N VAL A 105 9.65 8.21 -13.26
CA VAL A 105 8.86 7.38 -14.17
C VAL A 105 7.40 7.82 -14.18
N ALA A 106 6.82 8.10 -13.02
CA ALA A 106 5.44 8.57 -12.87
C ALA A 106 5.21 9.92 -13.55
N ASP A 107 6.17 10.84 -13.44
CA ASP A 107 6.07 12.16 -14.04
C ASP A 107 6.32 12.15 -15.55
N ARG A 108 7.28 11.34 -16.05
CA ARG A 108 7.56 11.24 -17.50
C ARG A 108 6.50 10.46 -18.27
N SER A 109 5.98 9.39 -17.69
CA SER A 109 5.04 8.50 -18.39
C SER A 109 3.60 9.00 -18.38
N GLY A 110 3.25 9.88 -17.43
CA GLY A 110 1.86 10.26 -17.14
C GLY A 110 0.99 9.10 -16.63
N ARG A 111 1.55 7.89 -16.47
CA ARG A 111 0.82 6.66 -16.10
C ARG A 111 0.84 6.42 -14.59
N LYS A 112 0.42 7.42 -13.82
CA LYS A 112 0.38 7.35 -12.35
C LYS A 112 -0.57 6.25 -11.82
N LYS A 113 -1.72 6.05 -12.47
CA LYS A 113 -2.73 5.06 -12.04
C LYS A 113 -2.21 3.62 -12.15
N PRO A 114 -1.61 3.18 -13.28
CA PRO A 114 -0.98 1.86 -13.37
C PRO A 114 0.15 1.62 -12.38
N ILE A 115 1.01 2.62 -12.14
CA ILE A 115 2.13 2.47 -11.19
C ILE A 115 1.58 2.25 -9.77
N LEU A 116 0.56 3.04 -9.37
CA LEU A 116 -0.11 2.88 -8.09
C LEU A 116 -0.75 1.50 -7.94
N ALA A 117 -1.43 1.02 -8.98
CA ALA A 117 -2.06 -0.31 -8.98
C ALA A 117 -1.00 -1.42 -8.86
N VAL A 118 0.09 -1.36 -9.63
CA VAL A 118 1.17 -2.35 -9.54
C VAL A 118 1.80 -2.34 -8.15
N SER A 119 2.09 -1.16 -7.58
CA SER A 119 2.61 -1.08 -6.22
C SER A 119 1.64 -1.65 -5.18
N ALA A 120 0.33 -1.38 -5.33
CA ALA A 120 -0.69 -1.92 -4.44
C ALA A 120 -0.74 -3.44 -4.51
N TYR A 121 -0.84 -4.02 -5.71
CA TYR A 121 -0.91 -5.47 -5.89
C TYR A 121 0.37 -6.19 -5.46
N VAL A 122 1.55 -5.61 -5.71
CA VAL A 122 2.82 -6.18 -5.25
C VAL A 122 2.90 -6.15 -3.72
N GLY A 123 2.51 -5.04 -3.10
CA GLY A 123 2.48 -4.90 -1.65
C GLY A 123 1.46 -5.81 -0.97
N ALA A 124 0.23 -5.83 -1.47
CA ALA A 124 -0.85 -6.71 -1.05
C ALA A 124 -0.49 -8.18 -1.21
N GLY A 125 0.10 -8.55 -2.36
CA GLY A 125 0.56 -9.91 -2.64
C GLY A 125 1.70 -10.34 -1.69
N ALA A 126 2.69 -9.47 -1.48
CA ALA A 126 3.78 -9.75 -0.56
C ALA A 126 3.30 -9.90 0.89
N THR A 127 2.36 -9.04 1.32
CA THR A 127 1.72 -9.09 2.64
C THR A 127 0.88 -10.36 2.79
N THR A 128 0.10 -10.72 1.77
CA THR A 128 -0.70 -11.95 1.77
C THR A 128 0.18 -13.19 1.82
N ALA A 129 1.30 -13.18 1.11
CA ALA A 129 2.29 -14.26 1.12
C ALA A 129 2.98 -14.44 2.48
N MET A 130 2.87 -13.47 3.41
CA MET A 130 3.34 -13.64 4.78
C MET A 130 2.59 -14.76 5.53
N PHE A 131 1.45 -15.22 5.01
CA PHE A 131 0.80 -16.45 5.48
C PHE A 131 1.72 -17.67 5.45
N PHE A 132 2.68 -17.73 4.52
CA PHE A 132 3.61 -18.86 4.37
C PHE A 132 4.84 -18.79 5.27
N LEU A 133 4.91 -17.81 6.17
CA LEU A 133 5.96 -17.68 7.18
C LEU A 133 5.74 -18.69 8.29
N GLU A 134 6.11 -19.93 8.02
CA GLU A 134 6.05 -21.03 8.99
C GLU A 134 7.45 -21.54 9.30
N GLY A 135 7.64 -22.02 10.54
CA GLY A 135 8.88 -22.65 10.98
C GLY A 135 10.05 -21.67 11.00
N ASP A 136 11.08 -21.97 10.20
CA ASP A 136 12.37 -21.30 10.16
C ASP A 136 12.53 -20.34 8.96
N ARG A 137 11.44 -19.99 8.28
CA ARG A 137 11.46 -19.20 7.03
C ARG A 137 11.69 -17.69 7.23
N TYR A 138 12.60 -17.31 8.12
CA TYR A 138 12.88 -15.91 8.45
C TYR A 138 13.38 -15.11 7.24
N LEU A 139 14.15 -15.72 6.34
CA LEU A 139 14.63 -15.09 5.11
C LEU A 139 13.49 -14.71 4.17
N LEU A 140 12.49 -15.59 4.03
CA LEU A 140 11.29 -15.29 3.27
C LEU A 140 10.55 -14.10 3.90
N GLY A 141 10.44 -14.07 5.23
CA GLY A 141 9.77 -12.99 5.95
C GLY A 141 10.47 -11.64 5.81
N GLY A 142 11.80 -11.62 5.92
CA GLY A 142 12.60 -10.42 5.66
C GLY A 142 12.46 -9.94 4.22
N PHE A 143 12.49 -10.85 3.23
CA PHE A 143 12.30 -10.52 1.83
C PHE A 143 10.90 -9.95 1.54
N LEU A 144 9.84 -10.62 2.01
CA LEU A 144 8.46 -10.16 1.83
C LEU A 144 8.21 -8.81 2.50
N LEU A 145 8.79 -8.57 3.69
CA LEU A 145 8.77 -7.28 4.37
C LEU A 145 9.42 -6.19 3.51
N VAL A 146 10.60 -6.46 2.97
CA VAL A 146 11.31 -5.49 2.10
C VAL A 146 10.47 -5.17 0.87
N VAL A 147 9.94 -6.18 0.18
CA VAL A 147 9.10 -5.98 -1.01
C VAL A 147 7.84 -5.19 -0.67
N ALA A 148 7.12 -5.57 0.39
CA ALA A 148 5.89 -4.90 0.80
C ALA A 148 6.14 -3.44 1.18
N ASN A 149 7.20 -3.16 1.93
CA ASN A 149 7.51 -1.80 2.39
C ASN A 149 8.04 -0.90 1.25
N VAL A 150 8.80 -1.43 0.30
CA VAL A 150 9.21 -0.69 -0.90
C VAL A 150 8.02 -0.39 -1.79
N ALA A 151 7.14 -1.38 -2.00
CA ALA A 151 5.91 -1.18 -2.76
C ALA A 151 5.00 -0.12 -2.11
N PHE A 152 4.85 -0.17 -0.77
CA PHE A 152 4.16 0.85 0.01
C PHE A 152 4.78 2.24 -0.21
N ALA A 153 6.10 2.38 -0.10
CA ALA A 153 6.79 3.66 -0.28
C ALA A 153 6.59 4.24 -1.69
N VAL A 154 6.71 3.41 -2.73
CA VAL A 154 6.44 3.79 -4.12
C VAL A 154 4.98 4.23 -4.28
N GLY A 155 4.04 3.44 -3.76
CA GLY A 155 2.62 3.76 -3.79
C GLY A 155 2.31 5.10 -3.12
N MET A 156 2.92 5.37 -1.97
CA MET A 156 2.77 6.64 -1.25
C MET A 156 3.30 7.84 -2.02
N VAL A 157 4.44 7.73 -2.71
CA VAL A 157 4.96 8.82 -3.57
C VAL A 157 3.97 9.15 -4.68
N VAL A 158 3.47 8.14 -5.37
CA VAL A 158 2.53 8.31 -6.49
C VAL A 158 1.17 8.82 -5.99
N TYR A 159 0.70 8.30 -4.86
CA TYR A 159 -0.52 8.72 -4.17
C TYR A 159 -0.48 10.20 -3.77
N ASN A 160 0.62 10.65 -3.17
CA ASN A 160 0.82 12.05 -2.81
C ASN A 160 0.87 12.96 -4.05
N ALA A 161 1.39 12.48 -5.17
CA ALA A 161 1.41 13.21 -6.43
C ALA A 161 0.01 13.38 -7.09
N PHE A 162 -1.00 12.59 -6.67
CA PHE A 162 -2.38 12.76 -7.13
C PHE A 162 -3.13 13.88 -6.40
N LEU A 163 -2.81 14.16 -5.13
CA LEU A 163 -3.56 15.13 -4.32
C LEU A 163 -3.67 16.53 -4.98
N PRO A 164 -2.60 17.11 -5.56
CA PRO A 164 -2.70 18.41 -6.23
C PRO A 164 -3.55 18.43 -7.51
N GLN A 165 -3.78 17.25 -8.13
CA GLN A 165 -4.55 17.08 -9.35
C GLN A 165 -6.05 16.91 -9.06
N ILE A 166 -6.39 16.26 -7.94
CA ILE A 166 -7.77 15.94 -7.55
C ILE A 166 -8.40 16.97 -6.61
N ALA A 167 -7.65 17.98 -6.15
CA ALA A 167 -8.14 19.00 -5.22
C ALA A 167 -7.67 20.41 -5.60
N LEU A 168 -8.61 21.36 -5.60
CA LEU A 168 -8.31 22.78 -5.76
C LEU A 168 -7.47 23.27 -4.57
N PRO A 169 -6.62 24.31 -4.73
CA PRO A 169 -5.72 24.77 -3.67
C PRO A 169 -6.39 25.00 -2.31
N HIS A 170 -7.63 25.50 -2.28
CA HIS A 170 -8.39 25.75 -1.05
C HIS A 170 -9.09 24.51 -0.46
N GLU A 171 -9.19 23.41 -1.21
CA GLU A 171 -9.82 22.15 -0.77
C GLU A 171 -8.80 21.10 -0.31
N ARG A 172 -7.52 21.27 -0.66
CA ARG A 172 -6.45 20.28 -0.44
C ARG A 172 -6.32 19.87 1.03
N ASP A 173 -6.36 20.82 1.96
CA ASP A 173 -6.22 20.54 3.38
C ASP A 173 -7.40 19.72 3.92
N ALA A 174 -8.62 20.05 3.48
CA ALA A 174 -9.83 19.32 3.88
C ALA A 174 -9.88 17.92 3.27
N VAL A 175 -9.50 17.77 1.99
CA VAL A 175 -9.41 16.46 1.32
C VAL A 175 -8.37 15.60 2.01
N SER A 176 -7.16 16.12 2.23
CA SER A 176 -6.08 15.41 2.90
C SER A 176 -6.48 14.95 4.31
N SER A 177 -7.03 15.85 5.13
CA SER A 177 -7.43 15.55 6.51
C SER A 177 -8.52 14.47 6.57
N ARG A 178 -9.47 14.50 5.64
CA ARG A 178 -10.53 13.48 5.54
C ARG A 178 -10.00 12.13 5.09
N GLY A 179 -9.03 12.12 4.17
CA GLY A 179 -8.32 10.91 3.77
C GLY A 179 -7.69 10.25 4.98
N TRP A 180 -6.78 10.97 5.63
CA TRP A 180 -6.09 10.50 6.83
C TRP A 180 -7.05 10.00 7.93
N ALA A 181 -8.13 10.72 8.20
CA ALA A 181 -9.13 10.29 9.17
C ALA A 181 -9.80 8.96 8.77
N PHE A 182 -10.10 8.79 7.49
CA PHE A 182 -10.68 7.56 6.94
C PHE A 182 -9.67 6.41 6.96
N GLY A 183 -8.41 6.65 6.59
CA GLY A 183 -7.32 5.69 6.68
C GLY A 183 -7.08 5.18 8.10
N TYR A 184 -7.01 6.08 9.08
CA TYR A 184 -6.88 5.69 10.48
C TYR A 184 -8.10 4.93 11.00
N ALA A 185 -9.31 5.30 10.59
CA ALA A 185 -10.52 4.55 10.94
C ALA A 185 -10.48 3.12 10.37
N ALA A 186 -10.00 2.95 9.13
CA ALA A 186 -9.77 1.64 8.51
C ALA A 186 -8.75 0.82 9.32
N GLY A 187 -7.60 1.45 9.60
CA GLY A 187 -6.51 0.85 10.34
C GLY A 187 -6.93 0.39 11.73
N ALA A 188 -7.68 1.23 12.45
CA ALA A 188 -8.22 0.90 13.77
C ALA A 188 -9.27 -0.23 13.69
N LEU A 189 -10.18 -0.18 12.72
CA LEU A 189 -11.20 -1.22 12.55
C LEU A 189 -10.58 -2.58 12.29
N VAL A 190 -9.69 -2.68 11.29
CA VAL A 190 -9.04 -3.95 10.95
C VAL A 190 -8.11 -4.41 12.07
N LEU A 191 -7.41 -3.50 12.74
CA LEU A 191 -6.59 -3.84 13.90
C LEU A 191 -7.43 -4.45 15.03
N VAL A 192 -8.59 -3.87 15.35
CA VAL A 192 -9.50 -4.43 16.36
C VAL A 192 -9.97 -5.83 15.97
N VAL A 193 -10.34 -6.04 14.69
CA VAL A 193 -10.73 -7.37 14.20
C VAL A 193 -9.58 -8.37 14.29
N ASN A 194 -8.38 -7.98 13.87
CA ASN A 194 -7.19 -8.84 13.94
C ASN A 194 -6.79 -9.14 15.39
N LEU A 195 -6.91 -8.18 16.31
CA LEU A 195 -6.68 -8.40 17.74
C LEU A 195 -7.75 -9.31 18.34
N ALA A 196 -9.01 -9.17 17.97
CA ALA A 196 -10.07 -10.08 18.43
C ALA A 196 -9.82 -11.52 17.95
N LEU A 197 -9.38 -11.69 16.69
CA LEU A 197 -8.96 -12.98 16.15
C LEU A 197 -7.76 -13.53 16.90
N PHE A 198 -6.73 -12.71 17.09
CA PHE A 198 -5.50 -13.09 17.78
C PHE A 198 -5.77 -13.47 19.23
N LEU A 199 -6.49 -12.66 20.01
CA LEU A 199 -6.81 -12.95 21.41
C LEU A 199 -7.82 -14.11 21.56
N GLY A 200 -8.69 -14.31 20.57
CA GLY A 200 -9.67 -15.39 20.52
C GLY A 200 -9.14 -16.71 19.94
N HIS A 201 -7.85 -16.80 19.60
CA HIS A 201 -7.30 -17.91 18.81
C HIS A 201 -7.55 -19.30 19.42
N GLU A 202 -7.48 -19.42 20.75
CA GLU A 202 -7.75 -20.69 21.46
C GLU A 202 -9.19 -21.16 21.26
N SER A 203 -10.16 -20.24 21.32
CA SER A 203 -11.58 -20.57 21.13
C SER A 203 -11.92 -20.97 19.68
N LEU A 204 -11.10 -20.54 18.73
CA LEU A 204 -11.18 -20.91 17.32
C LEU A 204 -10.43 -22.22 17.02
N GLY A 205 -9.70 -22.79 17.99
CA GLY A 205 -8.89 -24.00 17.81
C GLY A 205 -7.65 -23.77 16.94
N VAL A 206 -7.15 -22.53 16.88
CA VAL A 206 -6.03 -22.12 16.03
C VAL A 206 -4.80 -21.79 16.88
N SER A 207 -3.60 -22.22 16.46
CA SER A 207 -2.36 -21.85 17.17
C SER A 207 -2.05 -20.36 17.03
N GLU A 208 -1.35 -19.78 18.01
CA GLU A 208 -0.98 -18.36 18.03
C GLU A 208 -0.28 -17.95 16.71
N GLY A 209 0.72 -18.72 16.28
CA GLY A 209 1.42 -18.44 15.03
C GLY A 209 0.55 -18.53 13.78
N THR A 210 -0.49 -19.37 13.78
CA THR A 210 -1.46 -19.42 12.65
C THR A 210 -2.42 -18.23 12.71
N ALA A 211 -2.84 -17.82 13.90
CA ALA A 211 -3.65 -16.62 14.07
C ALA A 211 -2.94 -15.37 13.54
N VAL A 212 -1.65 -15.18 13.85
CA VAL A 212 -0.86 -14.08 13.30
C VAL A 212 -0.75 -14.15 11.79
N ARG A 213 -0.46 -15.33 11.22
CA ARG A 213 -0.41 -15.53 9.76
C ARG A 213 -1.73 -15.17 9.09
N ILE A 214 -2.86 -15.52 9.70
CA ILE A 214 -4.19 -15.13 9.21
C ILE A 214 -4.38 -13.62 9.27
N CYS A 215 -3.99 -12.95 10.36
CA CYS A 215 -4.05 -11.48 10.46
C CYS A 215 -3.19 -10.77 9.41
N LEU A 216 -2.00 -11.31 9.10
CA LEU A 216 -1.13 -10.78 8.04
C LEU A 216 -1.77 -11.00 6.66
N ALA A 217 -2.31 -12.19 6.42
CA ALA A 217 -2.96 -12.53 5.17
C ALA A 217 -4.21 -11.68 4.91
N SER A 218 -5.07 -11.51 5.92
CA SER A 218 -6.30 -10.72 5.83
C SER A 218 -5.99 -9.24 5.54
N ALA A 219 -4.95 -8.69 6.17
CA ALA A 219 -4.48 -7.34 5.89
C ALA A 219 -3.92 -7.17 4.48
N GLY A 220 -3.20 -8.18 3.97
CA GLY A 220 -2.75 -8.19 2.57
C GLY A 220 -3.91 -8.24 1.58
N LEU A 221 -4.90 -9.09 1.83
CA LEU A 221 -6.11 -9.18 1.02
C LEU A 221 -6.96 -7.90 1.07
N TRP A 222 -6.93 -7.18 2.19
CA TRP A 222 -7.62 -5.90 2.34
C TRP A 222 -6.97 -4.77 1.52
N TRP A 223 -5.66 -4.83 1.34
CA TRP A 223 -4.90 -3.82 0.59
C TRP A 223 -5.08 -3.95 -0.94
N GLY A 224 -5.28 -5.17 -1.44
CA GLY A 224 -5.35 -5.49 -2.87
C GLY A 224 -6.64 -5.11 -3.59
#